data_AF-A0A7C1HVC9-F1
#
_entry.id   AF-A0A7C1HVC9-F1
#
_cell.length_a   1.000
_cell.length_b   1.000
_cell.length_c   1.000
_cell.angle_alpha   90.00
_cell.angle_beta   90.00
_cell.angle_gamma   90.00
#
_symmetry.space_group_name_H-M   'P 1'
#
loop_
_entity.id
_entity.type
_entity.pdbx_description
1 polymer ?
#
loop_
_entity_poly.entity_id
_entity_poly.type
_entity_poly.pdbx_seq_one_letter_code
_entity_poly.pdbx_strand_id
1 'polypeptide(L)'
;SGPVIAGVVGHKKVSYDIWGDTVNTASRMESSGMPGKVNISGITYGLVRDYFICEYRGKLPVKYKGNIDMYFVNGLRPELAIDLKGIPNRRFFLKLQFMRLNDLAELVFGNILTNLPESMHFHSADYARRVFNQVFFLCRSEEVDEEDTLVVRTAALLCFTGLTQTYINFENRSTVIARDLLSQYRYSEKQTDQITNLILATKQPFNPVNNLEKILIDARMEYIGRPDFIDQLKLLIVEMKENNQDALLKNWKKKQVEFLREFRFFTLAGQRLREIPADEQIEWLEAEDWI
;
A
#
# COMPACT_ATOMS: atom_id res chain seq x y z
N SER A 1 6.51 -6.37 22.67
CA SER A 1 7.63 -6.87 21.85
C SER A 1 8.90 -6.12 22.19
N GLY A 2 10.07 -6.67 21.87
CA GLY A 2 11.36 -6.06 22.16
C GLY A 2 12.52 -7.01 21.86
N PRO A 3 13.78 -6.53 21.96
CA PRO A 3 14.95 -7.34 21.66
C PRO A 3 15.09 -8.50 22.65
N VAL A 4 15.58 -9.63 22.15
CA VAL A 4 15.90 -10.84 22.92
C VAL A 4 17.22 -11.42 22.42
N ILE A 5 17.92 -12.14 23.28
CA ILE A 5 19.09 -12.93 22.94
C ILE A 5 18.70 -14.39 23.14
N ALA A 6 19.03 -15.26 22.20
CA ALA A 6 18.76 -16.69 22.31
C ALA A 6 20.01 -17.50 21.98
N GLY A 7 20.19 -18.64 22.63
CA GLY A 7 21.35 -19.49 22.42
C GLY A 7 21.40 -20.72 23.31
N VAL A 8 22.48 -21.47 23.18
CA VAL A 8 22.68 -22.72 23.90
C VAL A 8 23.49 -22.47 25.17
N VAL A 9 22.97 -22.90 26.31
CA VAL A 9 23.60 -22.75 27.63
C VAL A 9 23.85 -24.11 28.26
N GLY A 10 25.00 -24.21 28.95
CA GLY A 10 25.39 -25.38 29.73
C GLY A 10 26.41 -26.28 29.01
N HIS A 11 27.38 -26.81 29.78
CA HIS A 11 28.41 -27.71 29.26
C HIS A 11 28.10 -29.20 29.50
N LYS A 12 27.33 -29.53 30.55
CA LYS A 12 26.96 -30.91 30.90
C LYS A 12 25.50 -31.25 30.57
N LYS A 13 24.61 -30.27 30.63
CA LYS A 13 23.22 -30.36 30.20
C LYS A 13 22.95 -29.16 29.33
N VAL A 14 22.96 -29.41 28.04
CA VAL A 14 22.89 -28.40 26.99
C VAL A 14 21.41 -28.07 26.76
N SER A 15 21.01 -26.81 26.96
CA SER A 15 19.64 -26.35 26.71
C SER A 15 19.65 -25.06 25.90
N TYR A 16 18.75 -24.97 24.91
CA TYR A 16 18.49 -23.72 24.21
C TYR A 16 17.57 -22.85 25.06
N ASP A 17 17.93 -21.58 25.24
CA ASP A 17 17.21 -20.66 26.11
C ASP A 17 17.23 -19.23 25.54
N ILE A 18 16.30 -18.39 26.02
CA ILE A 18 16.09 -17.01 25.56
C ILE A 18 16.14 -16.07 26.77
N TRP A 19 16.97 -15.04 26.69
CA TRP A 19 17.19 -14.07 27.76
C TRP A 19 17.05 -12.65 27.25
N GLY A 20 16.81 -11.74 28.19
CA GLY A 20 16.76 -10.32 27.92
C GLY A 20 15.71 -9.63 28.76
N ASP A 21 15.80 -8.32 28.80
CA ASP A 21 14.87 -7.47 29.53
C ASP A 21 13.42 -7.63 29.04
N THR A 22 13.22 -7.88 27.73
CA THR A 22 11.92 -8.23 27.16
C THR A 22 11.35 -9.53 27.75
N VAL A 23 12.18 -10.57 27.92
CA VAL A 23 11.79 -11.86 28.50
C VAL A 23 11.40 -11.68 29.98
N ASN A 24 12.20 -10.93 30.73
CA ASN A 24 11.91 -10.60 32.13
C ASN A 24 10.59 -9.83 32.27
N THR A 25 10.34 -8.88 31.37
CA THR A 25 9.07 -8.12 31.34
C THR A 25 7.89 -9.06 31.04
N ALA A 26 8.04 -9.93 30.03
CA ALA A 26 7.00 -10.89 29.65
C ALA A 26 6.68 -11.88 30.79
N SER A 27 7.70 -12.42 31.46
CA SER A 27 7.52 -13.31 32.62
C SER A 27 6.77 -12.62 33.77
N ARG A 28 7.07 -11.34 34.06
CA ARG A 28 6.33 -10.56 35.07
C ARG A 28 4.89 -10.28 34.66
N MET A 29 4.66 -10.00 33.39
CA MET A 29 3.31 -9.82 32.86
C MET A 29 2.50 -11.11 32.97
N GLU A 30 3.08 -12.26 32.65
CA GLU A 30 2.43 -13.57 32.71
C GLU A 30 2.10 -13.98 34.15
N SER A 31 3.07 -13.89 35.06
CA SER A 31 2.89 -14.20 36.49
C SER A 31 1.92 -13.28 37.23
N SER A 32 1.64 -12.08 36.69
CA SER A 32 0.61 -11.16 37.19
C SER A 32 -0.71 -11.28 36.42
N GLY A 33 -0.84 -12.27 35.55
CA GLY A 33 -2.06 -12.61 34.83
C GLY A 33 -3.10 -13.28 35.71
N MET A 34 -4.25 -13.60 35.11
CA MET A 34 -5.31 -14.36 35.76
C MET A 34 -5.63 -15.59 34.90
N PRO A 35 -5.82 -16.78 35.49
CA PRO A 35 -6.17 -17.99 34.74
C PRO A 35 -7.40 -17.78 33.86
N GLY A 36 -7.34 -18.26 32.61
CA GLY A 36 -8.43 -18.14 31.64
C GLY A 36 -8.64 -16.75 31.05
N LYS A 37 -7.78 -15.75 31.36
CA LYS A 37 -7.82 -14.42 30.76
C LYS A 37 -6.61 -14.16 29.88
N VAL A 38 -6.82 -13.45 28.79
CA VAL A 38 -5.73 -12.93 27.95
C VAL A 38 -5.30 -11.58 28.53
N ASN A 39 -4.04 -11.50 28.94
CA ASN A 39 -3.45 -10.34 29.60
C ASN A 39 -2.51 -9.59 28.65
N ILE A 40 -2.71 -8.29 28.48
CA ILE A 40 -1.94 -7.45 27.55
C ILE A 40 -1.43 -6.16 28.22
N SER A 41 -0.33 -5.60 27.71
CA SER A 41 0.18 -4.29 28.15
C SER A 41 -0.57 -3.14 27.47
N GLY A 42 -0.40 -1.92 27.98
CA GLY A 42 -0.95 -0.70 27.39
C GLY A 42 -0.48 -0.44 25.96
N ILE A 43 0.76 -0.82 25.62
CA ILE A 43 1.28 -0.75 24.25
C ILE A 43 0.46 -1.68 23.35
N THR A 44 0.31 -2.95 23.73
CA THR A 44 -0.48 -3.91 22.95
C THR A 44 -1.95 -3.49 22.86
N TYR A 45 -2.52 -2.94 23.93
CA TYR A 45 -3.87 -2.37 23.91
C TYR A 45 -4.03 -1.30 22.83
N GLY A 46 -3.06 -0.38 22.69
CA GLY A 46 -3.07 0.62 21.63
C GLY A 46 -3.20 0.05 20.21
N LEU A 47 -2.66 -1.15 19.98
CA LEU A 47 -2.69 -1.83 18.68
C LEU A 47 -3.97 -2.64 18.43
N VAL A 48 -4.59 -3.19 19.48
CA VAL A 48 -5.68 -4.19 19.34
C VAL A 48 -7.05 -3.69 19.81
N ARG A 49 -7.12 -2.51 20.45
CA ARG A 49 -8.37 -1.96 21.01
C ARG A 49 -9.50 -1.77 19.99
N ASP A 50 -9.16 -1.63 18.71
CA ASP A 50 -10.13 -1.46 17.64
C ASP A 50 -10.67 -2.79 17.09
N TYR A 51 -10.22 -3.91 17.65
CA TYR A 51 -10.62 -5.28 17.31
C TYR A 51 -11.28 -5.99 18.50
N PHE A 52 -10.81 -5.73 19.71
CA PHE A 52 -11.23 -6.44 20.92
C PHE A 52 -11.78 -5.49 21.99
N ILE A 53 -12.68 -6.02 22.82
CA ILE A 53 -13.12 -5.39 24.06
C ILE A 53 -12.03 -5.66 25.10
N CYS A 54 -11.41 -4.58 25.57
CA CYS A 54 -10.35 -4.66 26.58
C CYS A 54 -10.78 -3.90 27.84
N GLU A 55 -10.43 -4.45 29.00
CA GLU A 55 -10.75 -3.90 30.31
C GLU A 55 -9.46 -3.54 31.03
N TYR A 56 -9.36 -2.28 31.48
CA TYR A 56 -8.21 -1.84 32.27
C TYR A 56 -8.20 -2.53 33.64
N ARG A 57 -7.07 -3.11 34.01
CA ARG A 57 -6.92 -3.87 35.27
C ARG A 57 -5.85 -3.33 36.20
N GLY A 58 -5.48 -2.06 36.01
CA GLY A 58 -4.43 -1.41 36.80
C GLY A 58 -3.03 -1.55 36.21
N LYS A 59 -2.03 -1.26 37.04
CA LYS A 59 -0.63 -1.17 36.62
C LYS A 59 0.22 -2.29 37.20
N LEU A 60 1.20 -2.73 36.44
CA LEU A 60 2.25 -3.66 36.87
C LEU A 60 3.56 -2.89 37.11
N PRO A 61 4.09 -2.86 38.34
CA PRO A 61 5.41 -2.28 38.60
C PRO A 61 6.49 -3.19 38.02
N VAL A 62 7.24 -2.68 37.05
CA VAL A 62 8.37 -3.38 36.42
C VAL A 62 9.67 -2.66 36.76
N LYS A 63 10.60 -3.42 37.34
CA LYS A 63 11.92 -2.91 37.74
C LYS A 63 12.60 -2.22 36.56
N TYR A 64 13.11 -1.01 36.76
CA TYR A 64 13.77 -0.16 35.75
C TYR A 64 12.89 0.32 34.57
N LYS A 65 11.60 0.00 34.54
CA LYS A 65 10.65 0.46 33.51
C LYS A 65 9.46 1.25 34.06
N GLY A 66 9.33 1.32 35.38
CA GLY A 66 8.20 1.97 36.03
C GLY A 66 6.92 1.14 35.94
N ASN A 67 5.78 1.82 35.94
CA ASN A 67 4.47 1.20 35.97
C ASN A 67 3.92 1.01 34.56
N ILE A 68 3.69 -0.24 34.18
CA ILE A 68 3.09 -0.60 32.88
C ILE A 68 1.59 -0.76 33.07
N ASP A 69 0.80 -0.03 32.28
CA ASP A 69 -0.65 -0.23 32.24
C ASP A 69 -1.00 -1.61 31.69
N MET A 70 -1.96 -2.27 32.30
CA MET A 70 -2.36 -3.62 31.95
C MET A 70 -3.86 -3.72 31.69
N TYR A 71 -4.21 -4.60 30.74
CA TYR A 71 -5.59 -4.81 30.32
C TYR A 71 -5.87 -6.31 30.18
N PHE A 72 -7.12 -6.70 30.43
CA PHE A 72 -7.64 -8.01 30.02
C PHE A 72 -8.40 -7.88 28.70
N VAL A 73 -8.24 -8.87 27.82
CA VAL A 73 -9.05 -8.99 26.61
C VAL A 73 -10.27 -9.86 26.93
N ASN A 74 -11.46 -9.29 26.80
CA ASN A 74 -12.73 -9.94 27.15
C ASN A 74 -13.43 -10.58 25.93
N GLY A 75 -13.05 -10.21 24.70
CA GLY A 75 -13.59 -10.82 23.48
C GLY A 75 -13.46 -9.89 22.27
N LEU A 76 -13.94 -10.36 21.12
CA LEU A 76 -14.08 -9.51 19.93
C LEU A 76 -15.11 -8.42 20.17
N ARG A 77 -14.93 -7.28 19.48
CA ARG A 77 -15.99 -6.28 19.40
C ARG A 77 -17.24 -6.87 18.71
N PRO A 78 -18.47 -6.54 19.16
CA PRO A 78 -19.70 -7.12 18.64
C PRO A 78 -19.83 -7.02 17.11
N GLU A 79 -19.45 -5.87 16.54
CA GLU A 79 -19.50 -5.58 15.10
C GLU A 79 -18.47 -6.39 14.27
N LEU A 80 -17.52 -7.06 14.93
CA LEU A 80 -16.51 -7.91 14.31
C LEU A 80 -16.74 -9.40 14.57
N ALA A 81 -17.83 -9.77 15.26
CA ALA A 81 -18.19 -11.14 15.58
C ALA A 81 -19.43 -11.61 14.78
N ILE A 82 -19.51 -12.91 14.51
CA ILE A 82 -20.71 -13.58 14.00
C ILE A 82 -21.64 -13.87 15.18
N ASP A 83 -22.90 -13.41 15.11
CA ASP A 83 -23.96 -13.67 16.11
C ASP A 83 -23.54 -13.46 17.57
N LEU A 84 -22.60 -12.54 17.84
CA LEU A 84 -22.01 -12.30 19.17
C LEU A 84 -21.30 -13.52 19.79
N LYS A 85 -20.98 -14.57 19.01
CA LYS A 85 -20.36 -15.83 19.48
C LYS A 85 -18.84 -15.79 19.56
N GLY A 86 -18.22 -14.62 19.43
CA GLY A 86 -16.75 -14.48 19.46
C GLY A 86 -16.02 -15.09 18.24
N ILE A 87 -16.75 -15.46 17.19
CA ILE A 87 -16.18 -15.94 15.91
C ILE A 87 -15.98 -14.72 14.99
N PRO A 88 -14.78 -14.47 14.44
CA PRO A 88 -14.55 -13.34 13.55
C PRO A 88 -15.45 -13.35 12.31
N ASN A 89 -16.06 -12.21 11.99
CA ASN A 89 -16.87 -12.03 10.78
C ASN A 89 -16.03 -11.47 9.60
N ARG A 90 -16.66 -11.28 8.43
CA ARG A 90 -16.02 -10.73 7.22
C ARG A 90 -15.32 -9.39 7.47
N ARG A 91 -15.92 -8.50 8.27
CA ARG A 91 -15.38 -7.17 8.57
C ARG A 91 -14.09 -7.25 9.38
N PHE A 92 -13.97 -8.22 10.30
CA PHE A 92 -12.71 -8.47 11.01
C PHE A 92 -11.58 -8.80 10.05
N PHE A 93 -11.81 -9.75 9.13
CA PHE A 93 -10.79 -10.17 8.18
C PHE A 93 -10.42 -9.08 7.19
N LEU A 94 -11.39 -8.28 6.74
CA LEU A 94 -11.14 -7.13 5.87
C LEU A 94 -10.26 -6.08 6.56
N LYS A 95 -10.57 -5.76 7.83
CA LYS A 95 -9.76 -4.83 8.64
C LYS A 95 -8.33 -5.34 8.84
N LEU A 96 -8.18 -6.64 9.12
CA LEU A 96 -6.87 -7.29 9.19
C LEU A 96 -6.12 -7.23 7.85
N GLN A 97 -6.83 -7.36 6.73
CA GLN A 97 -6.22 -7.30 5.41
C GLN A 97 -5.76 -5.88 5.04
N PHE A 98 -6.46 -4.83 5.49
CA PHE A 98 -5.97 -3.45 5.37
C PHE A 98 -4.71 -3.19 6.19
N MET A 99 -4.58 -3.80 7.38
CA MET A 99 -3.33 -3.74 8.14
C MET A 99 -2.17 -4.36 7.35
N ARG A 100 -2.40 -5.52 6.74
CA ARG A 100 -1.41 -6.17 5.85
C ARG A 100 -1.08 -5.35 4.60
N LEU A 101 -2.05 -4.62 4.04
CA LEU A 101 -1.78 -3.69 2.96
C LEU A 101 -0.85 -2.56 3.42
N ASN A 102 -1.01 -2.04 4.63
CA ASN A 102 -0.09 -1.04 5.17
C ASN A 102 1.33 -1.61 5.35
N ASP A 103 1.45 -2.81 5.93
CA ASP A 103 2.74 -3.50 6.07
C ASP A 103 3.40 -3.74 4.69
N LEU A 104 2.60 -4.11 3.69
CA LEU A 104 3.07 -4.25 2.30
C LEU A 104 3.48 -2.90 1.70
N ALA A 105 2.75 -1.82 2.01
CA ALA A 105 3.08 -0.48 1.53
C ALA A 105 4.40 0.02 2.11
N GLU A 106 4.67 -0.26 3.40
CA GLU A 106 5.96 0.04 4.02
C GLU A 106 7.10 -0.71 3.32
N LEU A 107 6.93 -2.00 3.02
CA LEU A 107 7.92 -2.77 2.25
C LEU A 107 8.12 -2.19 0.85
N VAL A 108 7.03 -1.93 0.11
CA VAL A 108 7.11 -1.49 -1.28
C VAL A 108 7.72 -0.09 -1.37
N PHE A 109 7.26 0.87 -0.57
CA PHE A 109 7.76 2.25 -0.63
C PHE A 109 9.08 2.46 0.13
N GLY A 110 9.40 1.63 1.13
CA GLY A 110 10.59 1.77 1.95
C GLY A 110 11.76 0.88 1.52
N ASN A 111 11.53 -0.09 0.63
CA ASN A 111 12.57 -1.01 0.17
C ASN A 111 12.54 -1.25 -1.35
N ILE A 112 11.38 -1.57 -1.93
CA ILE A 112 11.34 -1.96 -3.35
C ILE A 112 11.52 -0.74 -4.26
N LEU A 113 10.66 0.27 -4.10
CA LEU A 113 10.66 1.45 -4.97
C LEU A 113 11.76 2.45 -4.62
N THR A 114 12.38 2.33 -3.45
CA THR A 114 13.63 3.07 -3.14
C THR A 114 14.81 2.57 -3.95
N ASN A 115 14.74 1.34 -4.48
CA ASN A 115 15.78 0.73 -5.31
C ASN A 115 15.46 0.84 -6.81
N LEU A 116 14.60 1.77 -7.21
CA LEU A 116 14.43 2.09 -8.62
C LEU A 116 15.75 2.59 -9.22
N PRO A 117 16.03 2.32 -10.52
CA PRO A 117 17.18 2.91 -11.19
C PRO A 117 17.21 4.44 -11.08
N GLU A 118 18.41 5.03 -11.01
CA GLU A 118 18.57 6.50 -10.96
C GLU A 118 17.96 7.21 -12.18
N SER A 119 17.76 6.48 -13.29
CA SER A 119 17.12 6.97 -14.50
C SER A 119 15.61 7.18 -14.38
N MET A 120 14.98 6.79 -13.27
CA MET A 120 13.52 6.86 -13.05
C MET A 120 13.08 8.23 -12.49
N HIS A 121 13.15 9.27 -13.33
CA HIS A 121 12.84 10.65 -12.96
C HIS A 121 11.35 10.95 -12.80
N PHE A 122 10.50 10.39 -13.66
CA PHE A 122 9.04 10.57 -13.62
C PHE A 122 8.35 9.45 -12.84
N HIS A 123 8.58 8.18 -13.22
CA HIS A 123 7.99 7.02 -12.52
C HIS A 123 8.77 6.70 -11.23
N SER A 124 8.93 7.71 -10.39
CA SER A 124 9.62 7.67 -9.10
C SER A 124 8.75 7.01 -8.00
N ALA A 125 9.39 6.72 -6.86
CA ALA A 125 8.68 6.25 -5.67
C ALA A 125 7.59 7.24 -5.20
N ASP A 126 7.83 8.55 -5.36
CA ASP A 126 6.86 9.57 -5.01
C ASP A 126 5.67 9.61 -5.97
N TYR A 127 5.90 9.39 -7.28
CA TYR A 127 4.83 9.21 -8.25
C TYR A 127 3.97 8.00 -7.91
N ALA A 128 4.59 6.84 -7.65
CA ALA A 128 3.86 5.64 -7.24
C ALA A 128 3.04 5.87 -5.95
N ARG A 129 3.59 6.60 -4.98
CA ARG A 129 2.89 6.96 -3.73
C ARG A 129 1.70 7.89 -3.99
N ARG A 130 1.84 8.86 -4.90
CA ARG A 130 0.73 9.72 -5.34
C ARG A 130 -0.41 8.89 -5.94
N VAL A 131 -0.10 8.00 -6.89
CA VAL A 131 -1.10 7.12 -7.52
C VAL A 131 -1.81 6.25 -6.47
N PHE A 132 -1.05 5.65 -5.54
CA PHE A 132 -1.62 4.86 -4.43
C PHE A 132 -2.59 5.65 -3.54
N ASN A 133 -2.26 6.90 -3.22
CA ASN A 133 -3.12 7.79 -2.44
C ASN A 133 -4.33 8.25 -3.25
N GLN A 134 -4.14 8.57 -4.54
CA GLN A 134 -5.21 9.05 -5.40
C GLN A 134 -6.28 7.99 -5.63
N VAL A 135 -5.90 6.71 -5.77
CA VAL A 135 -6.85 5.60 -5.80
C VAL A 135 -7.75 5.58 -4.56
N PHE A 136 -7.22 5.87 -3.36
CA PHE A 136 -8.04 5.93 -2.16
C PHE A 136 -9.09 7.06 -2.21
N PHE A 137 -8.71 8.24 -2.69
CA PHE A 137 -9.64 9.37 -2.82
C PHE A 137 -10.72 9.10 -3.88
N LEU A 138 -10.34 8.52 -5.02
CA LEU A 138 -11.29 8.13 -6.07
C LEU A 138 -12.25 7.04 -5.59
N CYS A 139 -11.77 6.00 -4.89
CA CYS A 139 -12.63 4.96 -4.31
C CYS A 139 -13.69 5.56 -3.37
N ARG A 140 -13.30 6.51 -2.52
CA ARG A 140 -14.25 7.18 -1.62
C ARG A 140 -15.26 8.04 -2.35
N SER A 141 -14.84 8.70 -3.43
CA SER A 141 -15.69 9.60 -4.21
C SER A 141 -16.67 8.85 -5.10
N GLU A 142 -16.27 7.68 -5.58
CA GLU A 142 -17.06 6.76 -6.40
C GLU A 142 -17.83 5.71 -5.56
N GLU A 143 -17.84 5.86 -4.22
CA GLU A 143 -18.55 4.98 -3.27
C GLU A 143 -18.21 3.48 -3.45
N VAL A 144 -16.95 3.18 -3.77
CA VAL A 144 -16.46 1.80 -3.92
C VAL A 144 -16.46 1.10 -2.56
N ASP A 145 -16.91 -0.16 -2.52
CA ASP A 145 -16.91 -0.93 -1.28
C ASP A 145 -15.50 -1.23 -0.77
N GLU A 146 -15.40 -1.60 0.51
CA GLU A 146 -14.11 -1.80 1.18
C GLU A 146 -13.29 -2.95 0.61
N GLU A 147 -13.90 -4.02 0.06
CA GLU A 147 -13.15 -5.13 -0.53
C GLU A 147 -12.58 -4.77 -1.89
N ASP A 148 -13.38 -4.14 -2.73
CA ASP A 148 -12.92 -3.65 -4.02
C ASP A 148 -11.88 -2.53 -3.84
N THR A 149 -12.06 -1.66 -2.85
CA THR A 149 -11.06 -0.65 -2.44
C THR A 149 -9.73 -1.31 -2.04
N LEU A 150 -9.77 -2.40 -1.26
CA LEU A 150 -8.56 -3.15 -0.91
C LEU A 150 -7.87 -3.67 -2.18
N VAL A 151 -8.60 -4.30 -3.08
CA VAL A 151 -8.05 -4.88 -4.33
C VAL A 151 -7.39 -3.80 -5.20
N VAL A 152 -8.09 -2.70 -5.49
CA VAL A 152 -7.56 -1.65 -6.40
C VAL A 152 -6.43 -0.85 -5.76
N ARG A 153 -6.45 -0.60 -4.44
CA ARG A 153 -5.31 0.02 -3.76
C ARG A 153 -4.08 -0.87 -3.76
N THR A 154 -4.25 -2.18 -3.62
CA THR A 154 -3.13 -3.12 -3.71
C THR A 154 -2.57 -3.17 -5.14
N ALA A 155 -3.41 -3.10 -6.17
CA ALA A 155 -2.96 -2.97 -7.55
C ALA A 155 -2.16 -1.68 -7.77
N ALA A 156 -2.66 -0.54 -7.26
CA ALA A 156 -1.97 0.74 -7.34
C ALA A 156 -0.58 0.71 -6.67
N LEU A 157 -0.48 0.06 -5.51
CA LEU A 157 0.77 -0.09 -4.78
C LEU A 157 1.82 -0.86 -5.59
N LEU A 158 1.41 -1.93 -6.26
CA LEU A 158 2.30 -2.86 -6.95
C LEU A 158 2.54 -2.51 -8.43
N CYS A 159 1.76 -1.58 -8.98
CA CYS A 159 1.71 -1.26 -10.41
C CYS A 159 3.09 -0.94 -11.02
N PHE A 160 3.95 -0.26 -10.26
CA PHE A 160 5.26 0.23 -10.73
C PHE A 160 6.44 -0.63 -10.28
N THR A 161 6.21 -1.73 -9.54
CA THR A 161 7.30 -2.56 -9.00
C THR A 161 8.16 -3.20 -10.08
N GLY A 162 7.60 -3.48 -11.26
CA GLY A 162 8.31 -4.03 -12.41
C GLY A 162 9.41 -3.12 -12.96
N LEU A 163 9.32 -1.81 -12.73
CA LEU A 163 10.32 -0.82 -13.17
C LEU A 163 11.68 -1.00 -12.48
N THR A 164 11.71 -1.73 -11.35
CA THR A 164 12.98 -2.14 -10.72
C THR A 164 13.80 -3.11 -11.58
N GLN A 165 13.21 -3.69 -12.63
CA GLN A 165 13.84 -4.76 -13.41
C GLN A 165 13.72 -4.57 -14.92
N THR A 166 12.66 -3.93 -15.41
CA THR A 166 12.50 -3.66 -16.84
C THR A 166 11.70 -2.38 -17.06
N TYR A 167 12.11 -1.61 -18.06
CA TYR A 167 11.40 -0.39 -18.45
C TYR A 167 10.24 -0.69 -19.40
N ILE A 168 10.46 -1.58 -20.38
CA ILE A 168 9.44 -1.95 -21.36
C ILE A 168 8.59 -3.08 -20.80
N ASN A 169 7.26 -2.95 -20.93
CA ASN A 169 6.32 -3.99 -20.51
C ASN A 169 6.42 -4.29 -19.00
N PHE A 170 6.77 -3.27 -18.21
CA PHE A 170 6.98 -3.39 -16.78
C PHE A 170 5.72 -3.85 -16.05
N GLU A 171 4.52 -3.60 -16.58
CA GLU A 171 3.27 -4.08 -15.98
C GLU A 171 3.23 -5.60 -15.89
N ASN A 172 3.72 -6.31 -16.92
CA ASN A 172 3.87 -7.77 -16.87
C ASN A 172 4.88 -8.19 -15.80
N ARG A 173 5.94 -7.40 -15.58
CA ARG A 173 6.90 -7.72 -14.53
C ARG A 173 6.34 -7.43 -13.13
N SER A 174 5.58 -6.34 -13.00
CA SER A 174 4.83 -5.98 -11.79
C SER A 174 3.85 -7.08 -11.40
N THR A 175 3.16 -7.74 -12.34
CA THR A 175 2.27 -8.85 -11.99
C THR A 175 3.02 -10.07 -11.46
N VAL A 176 4.21 -10.38 -11.99
CA VAL A 176 5.05 -11.47 -11.47
C VAL A 176 5.49 -11.17 -10.04
N ILE A 177 5.98 -9.95 -9.78
CA ILE A 177 6.37 -9.49 -8.44
C ILE A 177 5.16 -9.50 -7.49
N ALA A 178 4.00 -9.04 -7.97
CA ALA A 178 2.77 -9.02 -7.20
C ALA A 178 2.36 -10.41 -6.74
N ARG A 179 2.39 -11.43 -7.60
CA ARG A 179 2.03 -12.81 -7.22
C ARG A 179 2.95 -13.35 -6.11
N ASP A 180 4.24 -13.10 -6.21
CA ASP A 180 5.20 -13.53 -5.20
C ASP A 180 4.94 -12.86 -3.85
N LEU A 181 4.81 -11.53 -3.83
CA LEU A 181 4.55 -10.77 -2.62
C LEU A 181 3.21 -11.13 -1.99
N LEU A 182 2.11 -11.11 -2.76
CA LEU A 182 0.75 -11.28 -2.24
C LEU A 182 0.53 -12.64 -1.54
N SER A 183 1.29 -13.67 -1.93
CA SER A 183 1.29 -14.99 -1.28
C SER A 183 1.67 -14.92 0.21
N GLN A 184 2.57 -14.01 0.57
CA GLN A 184 3.07 -13.80 1.93
C GLN A 184 2.09 -12.97 2.78
N TYR A 185 1.23 -12.18 2.13
CA TYR A 185 0.26 -11.29 2.75
C TYR A 185 -1.16 -11.84 2.76
N ARG A 186 -1.33 -13.16 2.59
CA ARG A 186 -2.60 -13.90 2.76
C ARG A 186 -3.73 -13.41 1.85
N TYR A 187 -3.42 -12.89 0.66
CA TYR A 187 -4.42 -12.69 -0.38
C TYR A 187 -4.87 -14.04 -0.95
N SER A 188 -6.14 -14.15 -1.31
CA SER A 188 -6.63 -15.32 -2.05
C SER A 188 -6.12 -15.32 -3.50
N GLU A 189 -6.13 -16.48 -4.17
CA GLU A 189 -5.81 -16.54 -5.60
C GLU A 189 -6.75 -15.65 -6.42
N LYS A 190 -8.05 -15.66 -6.12
CA LYS A 190 -9.03 -14.79 -6.78
C LYS A 190 -8.65 -13.30 -6.66
N GLN A 191 -8.32 -12.84 -5.46
CA GLN A 191 -7.88 -11.45 -5.26
C GLN A 191 -6.57 -11.17 -5.99
N THR A 192 -5.64 -12.12 -5.97
CA THR A 192 -4.35 -12.01 -6.66
C THR A 192 -4.55 -11.86 -8.16
N ASP A 193 -5.43 -12.67 -8.76
CA ASP A 193 -5.80 -12.57 -10.17
C ASP A 193 -6.43 -11.21 -10.50
N GLN A 194 -7.39 -10.76 -9.69
CA GLN A 194 -8.00 -9.44 -9.83
C GLN A 194 -6.95 -8.32 -9.78
N ILE A 195 -6.05 -8.34 -8.79
CA ILE A 195 -4.96 -7.36 -8.65
C ILE A 195 -4.06 -7.38 -9.90
N THR A 196 -3.66 -8.56 -10.37
CA THR A 196 -2.80 -8.65 -11.56
C THR A 196 -3.51 -8.17 -12.82
N ASN A 197 -4.80 -8.45 -12.99
CA ASN A 197 -5.57 -7.97 -14.12
C ASN A 197 -5.71 -6.44 -14.10
N LEU A 198 -5.92 -5.83 -12.93
CA LEU A 198 -5.93 -4.38 -12.77
C LEU A 198 -4.60 -3.75 -13.19
N ILE A 199 -3.47 -4.31 -12.76
CA ILE A 199 -2.14 -3.83 -13.17
C ILE A 199 -1.99 -3.91 -14.70
N LEU A 200 -2.40 -5.01 -15.33
CA LEU A 200 -2.32 -5.19 -16.78
C LEU A 200 -3.25 -4.24 -17.55
N ALA A 201 -4.41 -3.88 -16.99
CA ALA A 201 -5.33 -2.92 -17.58
C ALA A 201 -4.73 -1.50 -17.69
N THR A 202 -3.63 -1.22 -16.98
CA THR A 202 -2.91 0.06 -17.10
C THR A 202 -1.99 0.11 -18.33
N LYS A 203 -1.90 -0.94 -19.14
CA LYS A 203 -1.18 -0.87 -20.42
C LYS A 203 -1.93 -0.01 -21.42
N GLN A 204 -1.19 0.80 -22.18
CA GLN A 204 -1.77 1.55 -23.29
C GLN A 204 -1.93 0.67 -24.55
N PRO A 205 -2.98 0.90 -25.37
CA PRO A 205 -4.06 1.87 -25.17
C PRO A 205 -5.02 1.45 -24.06
N PHE A 206 -5.54 2.42 -23.31
CA PHE A 206 -6.46 2.18 -22.20
C PHE A 206 -7.84 1.75 -22.70
N ASN A 207 -8.36 0.64 -22.17
CA ASN A 207 -9.71 0.16 -22.46
C ASN A 207 -10.34 -0.48 -21.20
N PRO A 208 -10.68 0.32 -20.18
CA PRO A 208 -11.19 -0.21 -18.91
C PRO A 208 -12.58 -0.82 -19.07
N VAL A 209 -12.77 -2.05 -18.59
CA VAL A 209 -14.03 -2.81 -18.70
C VAL A 209 -14.86 -2.81 -17.41
N ASN A 210 -14.30 -2.32 -16.30
CA ASN A 210 -14.98 -2.24 -15.01
C ASN A 210 -14.58 -0.97 -14.23
N ASN A 211 -15.27 -0.69 -13.12
CA ASN A 211 -15.06 0.54 -12.36
C ASN A 211 -13.67 0.63 -11.72
N LEU A 212 -13.09 -0.49 -11.29
CA LEU A 212 -11.78 -0.51 -10.64
C LEU A 212 -10.65 -0.19 -11.61
N GLU A 213 -10.74 -0.67 -12.85
CA GLU A 213 -9.81 -0.30 -13.92
C GLU A 213 -9.89 1.19 -14.24
N LYS A 214 -11.11 1.75 -14.30
CA LYS A 214 -11.32 3.19 -14.49
C LYS A 214 -10.64 4.00 -13.39
N ILE A 215 -10.84 3.62 -12.13
CA ILE A 215 -10.23 4.29 -10.98
C ILE A 215 -8.70 4.24 -11.02
N LEU A 216 -8.13 3.07 -11.30
CA LEU A 216 -6.67 2.91 -11.32
C LEU A 216 -6.03 3.70 -12.46
N ILE A 217 -6.65 3.70 -13.65
CA ILE A 217 -6.16 4.46 -14.80
C ILE A 217 -6.32 5.96 -14.54
N ASP A 218 -7.45 6.41 -14.02
CA ASP A 218 -7.66 7.82 -13.67
C ASP A 218 -6.65 8.31 -12.63
N ALA A 219 -6.38 7.52 -11.58
CA ALA A 219 -5.35 7.85 -10.60
C ALA A 219 -3.95 7.93 -11.21
N ARG A 220 -3.61 7.05 -12.15
CA ARG A 220 -2.33 7.09 -12.88
C ARG A 220 -2.24 8.31 -13.79
N MET A 221 -3.35 8.71 -14.41
CA MET A 221 -3.38 9.81 -15.37
C MET A 221 -3.65 11.18 -14.73
N GLU A 222 -3.83 11.27 -13.41
CA GLU A 222 -4.11 12.51 -12.67
C GLU A 222 -3.18 13.67 -13.06
N TYR A 223 -1.90 13.40 -13.29
CA TYR A 223 -0.89 14.43 -13.59
C TYR A 223 -1.20 15.29 -14.83
N ILE A 224 -2.01 14.80 -15.78
CA ILE A 224 -2.41 15.58 -16.97
C ILE A 224 -3.43 16.68 -16.64
N GLY A 225 -4.04 16.61 -15.45
CA GLY A 225 -4.96 17.61 -14.94
C GLY A 225 -4.32 18.60 -13.97
N ARG A 226 -3.02 18.46 -13.68
CA ARG A 226 -2.33 19.23 -12.63
C ARG A 226 -1.54 20.43 -13.20
N PRO A 227 -1.32 21.49 -12.41
CA PRO A 227 -0.55 22.65 -12.84
C PRO A 227 0.92 22.34 -13.20
N ASP A 228 1.51 21.29 -12.61
CA ASP A 228 2.88 20.86 -12.86
C ASP A 228 3.01 19.88 -14.03
N PHE A 229 1.97 19.70 -14.86
CA PHE A 229 1.96 18.77 -16.00
C PHE A 229 3.18 18.91 -16.91
N ILE A 230 3.57 20.14 -17.24
CA ILE A 230 4.72 20.44 -18.08
C ILE A 230 6.04 19.94 -17.44
N ASP A 231 6.22 20.16 -16.15
CA ASP A 231 7.41 19.69 -15.43
C ASP A 231 7.44 18.17 -15.35
N GLN A 232 6.29 17.53 -15.16
CA GLN A 232 6.16 16.07 -15.23
C GLN A 232 6.55 15.51 -16.61
N LEU A 233 6.17 16.19 -17.71
CA LEU A 233 6.59 15.79 -19.06
C LEU A 233 8.10 15.93 -19.26
N LYS A 234 8.73 17.00 -18.73
CA LYS A 234 10.19 17.17 -18.79
C LYS A 234 10.89 16.00 -18.11
N LEU A 235 10.44 15.61 -16.91
CA LEU A 235 10.97 14.44 -16.19
C LEU A 235 10.80 13.15 -17.01
N LEU A 236 9.62 12.95 -17.61
CA LEU A 236 9.35 11.77 -18.42
C LEU A 236 10.27 11.68 -19.65
N ILE A 237 10.58 12.81 -20.28
CA ILE A 237 11.50 12.84 -21.42
C ILE A 237 12.93 12.48 -21.01
N VAL A 238 13.41 13.03 -19.90
CA VAL A 238 14.75 12.69 -19.37
C VAL A 238 14.82 11.21 -19.07
N GLU A 239 13.83 10.68 -18.35
CA GLU A 239 13.71 9.25 -18.05
C GLU A 239 13.69 8.40 -19.33
N MET A 240 12.91 8.77 -20.35
CA MET A 240 12.86 8.03 -21.61
C MET A 240 14.19 8.02 -22.35
N LYS A 241 14.94 9.14 -22.36
CA LYS A 241 16.28 9.20 -22.99
C LYS A 241 17.26 8.29 -22.26
N GLU A 242 17.32 8.37 -20.95
CA GLU A 242 18.24 7.55 -20.14
C GLU A 242 17.91 6.06 -20.19
N ASN A 243 16.66 5.70 -20.50
CA ASN A 243 16.21 4.32 -20.69
C ASN A 243 16.18 3.89 -22.19
N ASN A 244 16.90 4.59 -23.07
CA ASN A 244 17.07 4.27 -24.49
C ASN A 244 15.74 4.21 -25.29
N GLN A 245 14.79 5.10 -24.97
CA GLN A 245 13.48 5.19 -25.62
C GLN A 245 13.33 6.40 -26.56
N ASP A 246 14.42 6.90 -27.13
CA ASP A 246 14.43 8.09 -28.02
C ASP A 246 13.47 7.97 -29.20
N ALA A 247 13.25 6.76 -29.72
CA ALA A 247 12.32 6.52 -30.81
C ALA A 247 10.88 6.94 -30.47
N LEU A 248 10.48 6.82 -29.19
CA LEU A 248 9.16 7.23 -28.72
C LEU A 248 9.00 8.75 -28.68
N LEU A 249 10.11 9.49 -28.52
CA LEU A 249 10.15 10.95 -28.47
C LEU A 249 10.01 11.62 -29.86
N LYS A 250 10.08 10.85 -30.95
CA LYS A 250 9.81 11.38 -32.29
C LYS A 250 8.37 11.92 -32.38
N ASN A 251 8.23 13.18 -32.79
CA ASN A 251 6.96 13.91 -32.83
C ASN A 251 6.24 13.95 -31.47
N TRP A 252 6.98 13.97 -30.36
CA TRP A 252 6.42 13.85 -29.01
C TRP A 252 5.36 14.92 -28.70
N LYS A 253 5.68 16.19 -28.95
CA LYS A 253 4.75 17.30 -28.69
C LYS A 253 3.40 17.09 -29.39
N LYS A 254 3.43 16.71 -30.67
CA LYS A 254 2.22 16.36 -31.44
C LYS A 254 1.44 15.19 -30.82
N LYS A 255 2.12 14.11 -30.43
CA LYS A 255 1.50 12.95 -29.77
C LYS A 255 0.86 13.32 -28.43
N GLN A 256 1.48 14.19 -27.65
CA GLN A 256 0.94 14.66 -26.36
C GLN A 256 -0.30 15.54 -26.56
N VAL A 257 -0.29 16.43 -27.57
CA VAL A 257 -1.48 17.21 -27.94
C VAL A 257 -2.64 16.28 -28.38
N GLU A 258 -2.36 15.31 -29.24
CA GLU A 258 -3.35 14.30 -29.67
C GLU A 258 -3.88 13.52 -28.46
N PHE A 259 -3.00 13.09 -27.56
CA PHE A 259 -3.37 12.40 -26.33
C PHE A 259 -4.27 13.25 -25.42
N LEU A 260 -3.94 14.52 -25.16
CA LEU A 260 -4.77 15.40 -24.34
C LEU A 260 -6.16 15.66 -24.96
N ARG A 261 -6.23 15.72 -26.30
CA ARG A 261 -7.50 15.89 -27.03
C ARG A 261 -8.38 14.65 -26.96
N GLU A 262 -7.80 13.46 -26.98
CA GLU A 262 -8.54 12.18 -27.00
C GLU A 262 -8.85 11.65 -25.60
N PHE A 263 -7.90 11.78 -24.66
CA PHE A 263 -8.04 11.19 -23.33
C PHE A 263 -9.15 11.87 -22.53
N ARG A 264 -10.02 11.06 -21.94
CA ARG A 264 -11.04 11.49 -20.99
C ARG A 264 -10.93 10.61 -19.75
N PHE A 265 -10.90 11.25 -18.58
CA PHE A 265 -11.02 10.54 -17.32
C PHE A 265 -12.33 9.73 -17.32
N PHE A 266 -12.26 8.50 -16.82
CA PHE A 266 -13.33 7.51 -16.94
C PHE A 266 -14.35 7.59 -15.80
N THR A 267 -13.93 8.05 -14.63
CA THR A 267 -14.75 8.23 -13.42
C THR A 267 -15.30 9.65 -13.32
N LEU A 268 -16.42 9.83 -12.63
CA LEU A 268 -16.98 11.17 -12.41
C LEU A 268 -16.07 12.02 -11.52
N ALA A 269 -15.47 11.41 -10.50
CA ALA A 269 -14.48 12.02 -9.63
C ALA A 269 -13.23 12.45 -10.41
N GLY A 270 -12.67 11.58 -11.26
CA GLY A 270 -11.52 11.91 -12.10
C GLY A 270 -11.79 13.09 -13.04
N GLN A 271 -12.99 13.17 -13.61
CA GLN A 271 -13.40 14.30 -14.44
C GLN A 271 -13.51 15.62 -13.64
N ARG A 272 -13.98 15.55 -12.39
CA ARG A 272 -14.19 16.73 -11.52
C ARG A 272 -12.95 17.21 -10.79
N LEU A 273 -12.02 16.31 -10.48
CA LEU A 273 -10.78 16.62 -9.75
C LEU A 273 -9.72 17.27 -10.63
N ARG A 274 -9.98 17.38 -11.95
CA ARG A 274 -9.10 18.06 -12.88
C ARG A 274 -9.00 19.54 -12.54
N GLU A 275 -7.80 20.02 -12.23
CA GLU A 275 -7.54 21.43 -11.92
C GLU A 275 -7.45 22.26 -13.21
N ILE A 276 -6.72 21.76 -14.21
CA ILE A 276 -6.48 22.46 -15.49
C ILE A 276 -7.13 21.69 -16.64
N PRO A 277 -8.07 22.28 -17.41
CA PRO A 277 -8.71 21.67 -18.58
C PRO A 277 -7.74 21.23 -19.67
N ALA A 278 -8.19 20.36 -20.58
CA ALA A 278 -7.33 19.85 -21.66
C ALA A 278 -6.86 20.94 -22.61
N ASP A 279 -7.76 21.85 -22.98
CA ASP A 279 -7.46 22.91 -23.93
C ASP A 279 -6.39 23.86 -23.36
N GLU A 280 -6.47 24.21 -22.07
CA GLU A 280 -5.47 25.02 -21.40
C GLU A 280 -4.10 24.31 -21.27
N GLN A 281 -4.08 23.00 -20.96
CA GLN A 281 -2.83 22.22 -20.99
C GLN A 281 -2.20 22.15 -22.38
N ILE A 282 -3.03 22.08 -23.43
CA ILE A 282 -2.57 22.07 -24.83
C ILE A 282 -1.95 23.42 -25.16
N GLU A 283 -2.59 24.54 -24.79
CA GLU A 283 -2.04 25.89 -25.00
C GLU A 283 -0.68 26.03 -24.30
N TRP A 284 -0.57 25.59 -23.04
CA TRP A 284 0.70 25.62 -22.31
C TRP A 284 1.77 24.78 -22.99
N LEU A 285 1.43 23.55 -23.39
CA LEU A 285 2.36 22.67 -24.10
C LEU A 285 2.78 23.25 -25.46
N GLU A 286 1.86 23.89 -26.19
CA GLU A 286 2.13 24.52 -27.48
C GLU A 286 3.07 25.72 -27.35
N ALA A 287 3.04 26.46 -26.24
CA ALA A 287 3.94 27.57 -25.95
C ALA A 287 5.39 27.15 -25.60
N GLU A 288 5.62 25.87 -25.29
CA GLU A 288 6.94 25.38 -24.87
C GLU A 288 7.88 25.07 -26.04
N ASP A 289 9.12 25.56 -25.98
CA ASP A 289 10.13 25.43 -27.05
C ASP A 289 11.04 24.19 -26.94
N TRP A 290 10.94 23.39 -25.87
CA TRP A 290 11.94 22.35 -25.52
C TRP A 290 11.75 20.98 -26.20
N ILE A 291 11.00 20.87 -27.29
CA ILE A 291 10.81 19.65 -28.10
C ILE A 291 10.62 19.95 -29.58
#